data_AF-A0A2A6RHD8-F1
#
_entry.id   AF-A0A2A6RHD8-F1
#
_cell.length_a   1.000
_cell.length_b   1.000
_cell.length_c   1.000
_cell.angle_alpha   90.00
_cell.angle_beta   90.00
_cell.angle_gamma   90.00
#
_symmetry.space_group_name_H-M   'P 1'
#
loop_
_entity.id
_entity.type
_entity.pdbx_description
1 polymer ?
#
loop_
_entity_poly.entity_id
_entity_poly.type
_entity_poly.pdbx_seq_one_letter_code
_entity_poly.pdbx_strand_id
1 'polypeptide(L)'
;MLTPATILILLLATACASLAHVLLGRRWQQLPVFWLTACVGCLLAFGLQLRLPLALPHPAGVPVLEAVLLAWFLLIVVSRLRV
;
A
#
# COMPACT_ATOMS: atom_id res chain seq x y z
N MET A 1 -4.83 -18.61 -11.47
CA MET A 1 -4.94 -17.51 -12.46
C MET A 1 -4.73 -16.20 -11.72
N LEU A 2 -3.77 -15.36 -12.09
CA LEU A 2 -3.64 -14.04 -11.46
C LEU A 2 -4.88 -13.21 -11.84
N THR A 3 -5.62 -12.74 -10.84
CA THR A 3 -6.75 -11.85 -11.08
C THR A 3 -6.22 -10.43 -11.32
N PRO A 4 -6.93 -9.61 -12.12
CA PRO A 4 -6.53 -8.22 -12.37
C PRO A 4 -6.38 -7.42 -11.06
N ALA A 5 -7.16 -7.76 -10.03
CA ALA A 5 -7.04 -7.18 -8.69
C ALA A 5 -5.67 -7.43 -8.05
N THR A 6 -5.12 -8.65 -8.14
CA THR A 6 -3.82 -8.99 -7.55
C THR A 6 -2.68 -8.22 -8.21
N ILE A 7 -2.73 -8.06 -9.54
CA ILE A 7 -1.73 -7.29 -10.30
C ILE A 7 -1.79 -5.82 -9.88
N LEU A 8 -3.00 -5.26 -9.74
CA LEU A 8 -3.22 -3.87 -9.31
C LEU A 8 -2.66 -3.63 -7.91
N ILE A 9 -2.91 -4.55 -6.97
CA ILE A 9 -2.39 -4.49 -5.59
C ILE A 9 -0.86 -4.54 -5.58
N LEU A 10 -0.25 -5.43 -6.36
CA LEU A 10 1.21 -5.51 -6.49
C LEU A 10 1.82 -4.23 -7.07
N LEU A 11 1.17 -3.65 -8.09
CA LEU A 11 1.61 -2.39 -8.70
C LEU A 11 1.51 -1.23 -7.72
N LEU A 12 0.40 -1.15 -6.96
CA LEU A 12 0.22 -0.15 -5.92
C LEU A 12 1.26 -0.30 -4.81
N ALA A 13 1.47 -1.52 -4.33
CA ALA A 13 2.40 -1.80 -3.24
C ALA A 13 3.84 -1.45 -3.66
N THR A 14 4.24 -1.81 -4.88
CA THR A 14 5.57 -1.44 -5.43
C THR A 14 5.73 0.07 -5.60
N ALA A 15 4.72 0.78 -6.14
CA ALA A 15 4.74 2.23 -6.29
C ALA A 15 4.78 2.98 -4.94
N CYS A 16 3.98 2.54 -3.96
CA CYS A 16 3.98 3.16 -2.62
C CYS A 16 5.30 2.86 -1.88
N ALA A 17 5.83 1.64 -2.00
CA ALA A 17 7.10 1.27 -1.38
C ALA A 17 8.28 2.03 -1.99
N SER A 18 8.31 2.22 -3.32
CA SER A 18 9.37 2.99 -3.98
C SER A 18 9.30 4.48 -3.60
N LEU A 19 8.11 5.07 -3.55
CA LEU A 19 7.91 6.44 -3.08
C LEU A 19 8.31 6.62 -1.61
N ALA A 20 7.88 5.72 -0.73
CA ALA A 20 8.28 5.75 0.67
C ALA A 20 9.78 5.52 0.87
N HIS A 21 10.40 4.70 0.02
CA HIS A 21 11.85 4.55 0.04
C HIS A 21 12.57 5.84 -0.35
N VAL A 22 12.12 6.54 -1.40
CA VAL A 22 12.70 7.82 -1.82
C VAL A 22 12.51 8.91 -0.76
N LEU A 23 11.35 8.96 -0.11
CA LEU A 23 10.99 10.03 0.82
C LEU A 23 11.46 9.79 2.27
N LEU A 24 11.53 8.54 2.72
CA LEU A 24 11.86 8.18 4.12
C LEU A 24 13.08 7.25 4.26
N GLY A 25 13.54 6.64 3.18
CA GLY A 25 14.63 5.65 3.21
C GLY A 25 16.00 6.30 3.32
N ARG A 26 16.61 6.27 4.52
CA ARG A 26 18.05 6.56 4.69
C ARG A 26 18.96 5.38 4.32
N ARG A 27 18.43 4.14 4.29
CA ARG A 27 19.21 2.92 4.02
C ARG A 27 18.48 2.00 3.05
N TRP A 28 19.21 1.58 2.00
CA TRP A 28 18.73 0.64 0.96
C TRP A 28 18.26 -0.71 1.51
N GLN A 29 18.78 -1.13 2.67
CA GLN A 29 18.36 -2.35 3.37
C GLN A 29 16.91 -2.32 3.88
N GLN A 30 16.27 -1.14 3.96
CA GLN A 30 14.91 -1.01 4.48
C GLN A 30 13.83 -1.19 3.41
N LEU A 31 14.23 -1.27 2.13
CA LEU A 31 13.34 -1.44 0.99
C LEU A 31 12.40 -2.65 1.09
N PRO A 32 12.83 -3.87 1.50
CA PRO A 32 11.92 -5.01 1.66
C PRO A 32 10.91 -4.82 2.80
N VAL A 33 11.29 -4.12 3.88
CA VAL A 33 10.36 -3.84 4.99
C VAL A 33 9.27 -2.90 4.52
N PHE A 34 9.63 -1.81 3.84
CA PHE A 34 8.66 -0.87 3.27
C PHE A 34 7.72 -1.57 2.28
N TRP A 35 8.27 -2.45 1.44
CA TRP A 35 7.49 -3.24 0.50
C TRP A 35 6.48 -4.16 1.19
N LEU A 36 6.91 -4.89 2.23
CA LEU A 36 6.02 -5.74 3.03
C LEU A 36 4.91 -4.94 3.70
N THR A 37 5.23 -3.80 4.32
CA THR A 37 4.20 -2.93 4.95
C THR A 37 3.21 -2.36 3.94
N ALA A 38 3.65 -1.94 2.75
CA ALA A 38 2.76 -1.46 1.70
C ALA A 38 1.83 -2.57 1.19
N CYS A 39 2.39 -3.78 1.02
CA CYS A 39 1.64 -4.96 0.59
C CYS A 39 0.58 -5.36 1.63
N VAL A 40 0.94 -5.37 2.92
CA VAL A 40 0.02 -5.62 4.04
C VAL A 40 -1.08 -4.55 4.10
N GLY A 41 -0.74 -3.26 3.94
CA GLY A 41 -1.72 -2.18 3.91
C GLY A 41 -2.74 -2.33 2.77
N CYS A 42 -2.28 -2.69 1.57
CA CYS A 42 -3.16 -2.93 0.42
C CYS A 42 -4.02 -4.21 0.62
N LEU A 43 -3.44 -5.29 1.16
CA LEU A 43 -4.17 -6.52 1.47
C LEU A 43 -5.24 -6.32 2.54
N LEU A 44 -4.94 -5.52 3.57
CA LEU A 44 -5.90 -5.18 4.61
C LEU A 44 -7.05 -4.35 4.04
N ALA A 45 -6.78 -3.31 3.24
CA ALA A 45 -7.84 -2.52 2.63
C ALA A 45 -8.74 -3.35 1.70
N PHE A 46 -8.13 -4.25 0.89
CA PHE A 46 -8.86 -5.14 0.01
C PHE A 46 -9.67 -6.20 0.79
N GLY A 47 -9.05 -6.85 1.77
CA GLY A 47 -9.66 -7.94 2.55
C GLY A 47 -10.73 -7.46 3.53
N LEU A 48 -10.54 -6.30 4.17
CA LEU A 48 -11.54 -5.70 5.03
C LEU A 48 -12.68 -5.02 4.26
N GLN A 49 -12.58 -4.90 2.93
CA GLN A 49 -13.51 -4.12 2.12
C GLN A 49 -13.78 -2.75 2.76
N LEU A 50 -12.71 -2.10 3.24
CA LEU A 50 -12.77 -0.74 3.76
C LEU A 50 -13.20 0.15 2.59
N ARG A 51 -14.50 0.42 2.53
CA ARG A 51 -15.12 1.30 1.54
C ARG A 51 -15.35 2.62 2.25
N LEU A 52 -14.61 3.63 1.85
CA LEU A 52 -15.01 4.99 2.16
C LEU A 52 -16.36 5.24 1.45
N PRO A 53 -17.29 5.99 2.06
CA PRO A 53 -18.56 6.38 1.42
C PRO A 53 -18.35 7.44 0.31
N LEU A 54 -17.19 7.41 -0.37
CA LEU A 54 -16.91 8.22 -1.53
C LEU A 54 -17.21 7.37 -2.78
N ALA A 55 -18.06 7.90 -3.66
CA ALA A 55 -18.40 7.28 -4.95
C ALA A 55 -17.24 7.37 -5.96
N LEU A 56 -16.09 6.82 -5.59
CA LEU A 56 -14.91 6.78 -6.43
C LEU A 56 -14.96 5.56 -7.36
N PRO A 57 -14.39 5.64 -8.57
CA PRO A 57 -14.29 4.50 -9.46
C PRO A 57 -13.44 3.40 -8.80
N HIS A 58 -13.96 2.17 -8.78
CA HIS A 58 -13.29 0.98 -8.23
C HIS A 58 -12.77 0.10 -9.38
N PRO A 59 -11.57 0.37 -9.93
CA PRO A 59 -11.03 -0.46 -11.00
C PRO A 59 -10.83 -1.90 -10.49
N ALA A 60 -11.34 -2.87 -11.26
CA ALA A 60 -11.31 -4.29 -10.90
C ALA A 60 -11.90 -4.64 -9.51
N GLY A 61 -12.78 -3.78 -8.96
CA GLY A 61 -13.38 -3.97 -7.64
C GLY A 61 -12.45 -3.70 -6.46
N VAL A 62 -11.26 -3.16 -6.71
CA VAL A 62 -10.28 -2.82 -5.67
C VAL A 62 -10.51 -1.38 -5.18
N PRO A 63 -10.69 -1.15 -3.86
CA PRO A 63 -10.73 0.19 -3.29
C PRO A 63 -9.32 0.79 -3.28
N VAL A 64 -8.91 1.34 -4.43
CA VAL A 64 -7.54 1.82 -4.69
C VAL A 64 -7.15 2.94 -3.72
N LEU A 65 -8.04 3.90 -3.48
CA LEU A 65 -7.75 5.04 -2.61
C LEU A 65 -7.47 4.57 -1.18
N GLU A 66 -8.34 3.71 -0.67
CA GLU A 66 -8.26 3.14 0.67
C GLU A 66 -6.99 2.29 0.82
N ALA A 67 -6.66 1.49 -0.18
CA ALA A 67 -5.42 0.73 -0.22
C ALA A 67 -4.18 1.62 -0.16
N VAL A 68 -4.13 2.71 -0.94
CA VAL A 68 -3.02 3.67 -0.92
C VAL A 68 -2.94 4.38 0.44
N LEU A 69 -4.06 4.87 0.96
CA LEU A 69 -4.12 5.57 2.24
C LEU A 69 -3.64 4.69 3.38
N LEU A 70 -4.12 3.45 3.45
CA LEU A 70 -3.78 2.50 4.50
C LEU A 70 -2.31 2.06 4.39
N ALA A 71 -1.81 1.84 3.17
CA ALA A 71 -0.40 1.59 2.91
C ALA A 71 0.47 2.75 3.39
N TRP A 72 0.16 3.99 3.01
CA TRP A 72 0.89 5.18 3.44
C TRP A 72 0.84 5.40 4.95
N PHE A 73 -0.32 5.19 5.57
CA PHE A 73 -0.47 5.27 7.01
C PHE A 73 0.47 4.28 7.71
N LEU A 74 0.49 3.00 7.30
CA LEU A 74 1.42 2.01 7.85
C LEU A 74 2.88 2.39 7.61
N LEU A 75 3.24 2.87 6.41
CA LEU A 75 4.60 3.28 6.08
C LEU A 75 5.07 4.44 6.97
N ILE A 76 4.20 5.42 7.23
CA ILE A 76 4.48 6.53 8.15
C ILE A 76 4.62 6.02 9.58
N VAL A 77 3.70 5.17 10.07
CA VAL A 77 3.78 4.62 11.43
C VAL A 77 5.08 3.83 11.64
N VAL A 78 5.42 2.95 10.70
CA VAL A 78 6.63 2.11 10.79
C VAL A 78 7.91 2.93 10.64
N SER A 79 7.92 3.98 9.82
CA SER A 79 9.07 4.89 9.73
C SER A 79 9.27 5.72 11.00
N ARG A 80 8.18 6.13 11.67
CA ARG A 80 8.22 6.89 12.93
C ARG A 80 8.61 6.02 14.13
N LEU A 81 8.14 4.78 14.19
CA LEU A 81 8.56 3.79 15.21
C LEU A 81 10.03 3.38 15.09
N ARG A 82 10.68 3.70 13.96
CA ARG A 82 12.09 3.42 13.70
C ARG A 82 13.02 4.62 13.90
N VAL A 83 12.52 5.74 14.44
CA VAL A 83 13.35 6.85 14.97
C VAL A 83 13.85 6.48 16.36
#